data_AF-A0A949EV22-F1
#
_entry.id   AF-A0A949EV22-F1
#
_cell.length_a   1.000
_cell.length_b   1.000
_cell.length_c   1.000
_cell.angle_alpha   90.00
_cell.angle_beta   90.00
_cell.angle_gamma   90.00
#
_symmetry.space_group_name_H-M   'P 1'
#
loop_
_entity.id
_entity.type
_entity.pdbx_description
1 polymer ?
#
loop_
_entity_poly.entity_id
_entity_poly.type
_entity_poly.pdbx_seq_one_letter_code
_entity_poly.pdbx_strand_id
1 'polypeptide(L)'
;MRDFAKEKMSARKRLEMILENKEADRVPINDFIQNFEVVRYCTGGKVTADNYTDLVCRVLSENVDCCETVPSVIKEGVRKEKDGFVYKDEWWTSWIVEKPFSDTKGLKEHILRNIEDLQVYKPGDEFNYAGWVNLWGTSAGEGGSFEHPKERFKRLQEKLGDVVMFIAQSPIGLDVAYNRAGWELFSYGYVEYPDLIHKWLQAIADFEEKRIHDIADSGLSPLVLSYCDIAWNKGLIFSPEFLRKELIPFVKQ
;
A
#
# COMPACT_ATOMS: atom_id res chain seq x y z
N MET A 1 -12.84 15.07 19.03
CA MET A 1 -13.78 13.94 18.82
C MET A 1 -14.85 14.38 17.87
N ARG A 2 -15.21 13.52 16.91
CA ARG A 2 -16.21 13.75 15.86
C ARG A 2 -17.56 14.11 16.51
N ASP A 3 -18.11 15.28 16.17
CA ASP A 3 -19.41 15.73 16.67
C ASP A 3 -20.51 15.24 15.71
N PHE A 4 -20.86 13.96 15.84
CA PHE A 4 -21.84 13.26 15.00
C PHE A 4 -23.21 13.97 14.96
N ALA A 5 -23.54 14.78 15.97
CA ALA A 5 -24.81 15.49 16.04
C ALA A 5 -24.98 16.59 14.98
N LYS A 6 -23.90 16.99 14.30
CA LYS A 6 -23.93 17.99 13.22
C LYS A 6 -23.85 17.39 11.82
N GLU A 7 -23.64 16.08 11.72
CA GLU A 7 -23.48 15.40 10.44
C GLU A 7 -24.82 15.21 9.76
N LYS A 8 -24.93 15.67 8.52
CA LYS A 8 -26.13 15.54 7.69
C LYS A 8 -25.95 14.53 6.56
N MET A 9 -24.71 14.10 6.32
CA MET A 9 -24.32 13.17 5.27
C MET A 9 -23.55 11.98 5.86
N SER A 10 -23.71 10.80 5.25
CA SER A 10 -22.79 9.68 5.47
C SER A 10 -21.39 10.01 4.97
N ALA A 11 -20.38 9.32 5.49
CA ALA A 11 -19.00 9.51 5.03
C ALA A 11 -18.87 9.26 3.52
N ARG A 12 -19.54 8.22 3.01
CA ARG A 12 -19.59 7.93 1.58
C ARG A 12 -20.16 9.08 0.76
N LYS A 13 -21.31 9.63 1.17
CA LYS A 13 -21.95 10.72 0.43
C LYS A 13 -21.06 11.96 0.40
N ARG A 14 -20.41 12.26 1.53
CA ARG A 14 -19.45 13.36 1.66
C ARG A 14 -18.27 13.22 0.70
N LEU A 15 -17.70 12.02 0.59
CA LEU A 15 -16.60 11.72 -0.34
C LEU A 15 -17.04 11.83 -1.79
N GLU A 16 -18.17 11.24 -2.17
CA GLU A 16 -18.71 11.32 -3.53
C GLU A 16 -18.95 12.78 -3.96
N MET A 17 -19.48 13.63 -3.07
CA MET A 17 -19.66 15.05 -3.37
C MET A 17 -18.33 15.76 -3.65
N ILE A 18 -17.28 15.48 -2.88
CA ILE A 18 -15.98 16.11 -3.07
C ILE A 18 -15.28 15.62 -4.33
N LEU A 19 -15.37 14.32 -4.62
CA LEU A 19 -14.85 13.76 -5.87
C LEU A 19 -15.53 14.36 -7.10
N GLU A 20 -16.79 14.77 -6.97
CA GLU A 20 -17.54 15.50 -7.99
C GLU A 20 -17.32 17.02 -7.97
N ASN A 21 -16.40 17.53 -7.14
CA ASN A 21 -16.15 18.96 -6.91
C ASN A 21 -17.39 19.74 -6.44
N LYS A 22 -18.25 19.12 -5.62
CA LYS A 22 -19.45 19.71 -5.01
C LYS A 22 -19.22 19.98 -3.51
N GLU A 23 -19.99 20.92 -2.98
CA GLU A 23 -19.93 21.28 -1.55
C GLU A 23 -20.58 20.20 -0.68
N ALA A 24 -19.82 19.61 0.24
CA ALA A 24 -20.33 18.68 1.25
C ALA A 24 -20.68 19.42 2.56
N ASP A 25 -21.30 18.73 3.51
CA ASP A 25 -21.66 19.31 4.82
C ASP A 25 -20.45 19.69 5.69
N ARG A 26 -19.29 19.07 5.44
CA ARG A 26 -17.95 19.43 5.94
C ARG A 26 -16.85 18.73 5.13
N VAL A 27 -15.60 19.11 5.37
CA VAL A 27 -14.42 18.39 4.84
C VAL A 27 -14.31 17.01 5.51
N PRO A 28 -14.15 15.91 4.75
CA PRO A 28 -13.93 14.57 5.27
C PRO A 28 -12.55 14.46 5.89
N ILE A 29 -12.46 13.68 6.96
CA ILE A 29 -11.23 13.40 7.67
C ILE A 29 -10.75 12.03 7.21
N ASN A 30 -9.54 11.96 6.68
CA ASN A 30 -8.84 10.71 6.39
C ASN A 30 -7.72 10.54 7.43
N ASP A 31 -7.53 9.32 7.91
CA ASP A 31 -6.34 8.96 8.67
C ASP A 31 -5.99 7.49 8.49
N PHE A 32 -4.73 7.17 8.75
CA PHE A 32 -4.20 5.81 8.82
C PHE A 32 -3.57 5.59 10.20
N ILE A 33 -4.27 4.84 11.04
CA ILE A 33 -3.91 4.68 12.46
C ILE A 33 -3.32 3.31 12.70
N GLN A 34 -2.00 3.26 12.94
CA GLN A 34 -1.28 2.03 13.30
C GLN A 34 -0.54 2.10 14.65
N ASN A 35 -0.40 3.28 15.25
CA ASN A 35 0.39 3.44 16.47
C ASN A 35 -0.33 2.88 17.71
N PHE A 36 0.30 1.93 18.43
CA PHE A 36 -0.28 1.32 19.63
C PHE A 36 -0.68 2.31 20.72
N GLU A 37 0.13 3.35 20.92
CA GLU A 37 -0.12 4.34 21.97
C GLU A 37 -1.32 5.21 21.64
N VAL A 38 -1.51 5.55 20.36
CA VAL A 38 -2.72 6.23 19.89
C VAL A 38 -3.95 5.35 20.10
N VAL A 39 -3.89 4.08 19.68
CA VAL A 39 -5.00 3.12 19.87
C VAL A 39 -5.33 2.94 21.36
N ARG A 40 -4.31 2.80 22.21
CA ARG A 40 -4.45 2.69 23.66
C ARG A 40 -5.08 3.94 24.27
N TYR A 41 -4.62 5.12 23.86
CA TYR A 41 -5.14 6.40 24.33
C TYR A 41 -6.63 6.57 23.96
N CYS A 42 -7.00 6.27 22.71
CA CYS A 42 -8.37 6.42 22.22
C CYS A 42 -9.34 5.40 22.84
N THR A 43 -8.89 4.16 23.07
CA THR A 43 -9.79 3.09 23.53
C THR A 43 -9.79 2.89 25.05
N GLY A 44 -8.75 3.38 25.75
CA GLY A 44 -8.50 3.07 27.16
C GLY A 44 -8.20 1.60 27.44
N GLY A 45 -8.12 0.76 26.41
CA GLY A 45 -7.98 -0.69 26.50
C GLY A 45 -6.54 -1.17 26.46
N LYS A 46 -6.32 -2.41 26.91
CA LYS A 46 -5.06 -3.12 26.69
C LYS A 46 -5.02 -3.60 25.25
N VAL A 47 -3.98 -3.21 24.51
CA VAL A 47 -3.76 -3.67 23.14
C VAL A 47 -2.96 -4.97 23.13
N THR A 48 -3.43 -5.96 22.38
CA THR A 48 -2.79 -7.26 22.14
C THR A 48 -2.86 -7.59 20.64
N ALA A 49 -2.06 -8.55 20.18
CA ALA A 49 -2.12 -8.97 18.78
C ALA A 49 -3.53 -9.41 18.35
N ASP A 50 -4.22 -10.16 19.23
CA ASP A 50 -5.55 -10.74 18.93
C ASP A 50 -6.66 -9.70 18.84
N ASN A 51 -6.56 -8.56 19.55
CA ASN A 51 -7.61 -7.54 19.57
C ASN A 51 -7.26 -6.27 18.79
N TYR A 52 -6.03 -6.17 18.26
CA TYR A 52 -5.52 -4.95 17.67
C TYR A 52 -6.38 -4.46 16.50
N THR A 53 -6.68 -5.33 15.52
CA THR A 53 -7.50 -4.97 14.35
C THR A 53 -8.86 -4.43 14.76
N ASP A 54 -9.52 -5.06 15.73
CA ASP A 54 -10.84 -4.62 16.22
C ASP A 54 -10.77 -3.27 16.94
N LEU A 55 -9.72 -3.05 17.74
CA LEU A 55 -9.49 -1.76 18.40
C LEU A 55 -9.21 -0.67 17.36
N VAL A 56 -8.44 -0.95 16.31
CA VAL A 56 -8.20 0.02 15.24
C VAL A 56 -9.48 0.35 14.48
N CYS A 57 -10.29 -0.65 14.10
CA CYS A 57 -11.60 -0.43 13.49
C CYS A 57 -12.48 0.50 14.34
N ARG A 58 -12.49 0.31 15.66
CA ARG A 58 -13.22 1.17 16.59
C ARG A 58 -12.68 2.61 16.60
N VAL A 59 -11.36 2.79 16.68
CA VAL A 59 -10.77 4.13 16.66
C VAL A 59 -11.08 4.85 15.35
N LEU A 60 -10.97 4.16 14.22
CA LEU A 60 -11.29 4.73 12.92
C LEU A 60 -12.79 5.10 12.83
N SER A 61 -13.69 4.19 13.21
CA SER A 61 -15.13 4.42 13.12
C SER A 61 -15.63 5.60 13.96
N GLU A 62 -14.96 5.89 15.08
CA GLU A 62 -15.29 6.99 15.97
C GLU A 62 -14.66 8.34 15.55
N ASN A 63 -13.66 8.37 14.65
CA ASN A 63 -12.81 9.56 14.45
C ASN A 63 -12.63 10.04 13.00
N VAL A 64 -12.84 9.20 11.99
CA VAL A 64 -12.55 9.56 10.58
C VAL A 64 -13.73 9.26 9.66
N ASP A 65 -13.72 9.79 8.43
CA ASP A 65 -14.69 9.51 7.37
C ASP A 65 -14.20 8.42 6.41
N CYS A 66 -12.88 8.38 6.22
CA CYS A 66 -12.24 7.37 5.42
C CYS A 66 -10.90 6.96 6.00
N CYS A 67 -10.45 5.79 5.55
CA CYS A 67 -9.13 5.28 5.84
C CYS A 67 -8.60 4.51 4.64
N GLU A 68 -7.29 4.49 4.51
CA GLU A 68 -6.64 3.79 3.39
C GLU A 68 -6.74 2.28 3.54
N THR A 69 -6.70 1.78 4.77
CA THR A 69 -6.85 0.38 5.14
C THR A 69 -6.94 0.24 6.66
N VAL A 70 -7.18 -0.98 7.14
CA VAL A 70 -7.04 -1.34 8.56
C VAL A 70 -5.76 -2.17 8.73
N PRO A 71 -4.76 -1.70 9.49
CA PRO A 71 -3.55 -2.47 9.74
C PRO A 71 -3.86 -3.69 10.61
N SER A 72 -3.10 -4.77 10.38
CA SER A 72 -3.06 -5.97 11.20
C SER A 72 -1.67 -6.16 11.79
N VAL A 73 -1.55 -6.85 12.92
CA VAL A 73 -0.23 -7.22 13.46
C VAL A 73 0.42 -8.24 12.55
N ILE A 74 1.60 -7.93 12.05
CA ILE A 74 2.42 -8.84 11.26
C ILE A 74 3.05 -9.84 12.23
N LYS A 75 3.12 -11.11 11.81
CA LYS A 75 3.86 -12.12 12.56
C LYS A 75 5.33 -11.75 12.57
N GLU A 76 5.87 -11.46 13.75
CA GLU A 76 7.28 -11.12 13.88
C GLU A 76 8.18 -12.30 13.47
N GLY A 77 9.30 -11.98 12.82
CA GLY A 77 10.29 -12.97 12.45
C GLY A 77 11.14 -12.59 11.25
N VAL A 78 11.87 -13.58 10.77
CA VAL A 78 12.65 -13.48 9.54
C VAL A 78 12.05 -14.43 8.51
N ARG A 79 11.78 -13.94 7.32
CA ARG A 79 11.28 -14.73 6.19
C ARG A 79 12.15 -14.53 4.96
N LYS A 80 12.28 -15.58 4.16
CA LYS A 80 12.95 -15.55 2.87
C LYS A 80 11.92 -15.77 1.78
N GLU A 81 11.85 -14.84 0.84
CA GLU A 81 10.94 -14.91 -0.30
C GLU A 81 11.52 -15.75 -1.44
N LYS A 82 10.64 -16.19 -2.34
CA LYS A 82 11.01 -17.02 -3.52
C LYS A 82 12.03 -16.34 -4.45
N ASP A 83 12.04 -15.01 -4.47
CA ASP A 83 12.93 -14.18 -5.26
C ASP A 83 14.33 -14.00 -4.62
N GLY A 84 14.54 -14.57 -3.43
CA GLY A 84 15.80 -14.59 -2.70
C GLY A 84 15.98 -13.45 -1.72
N PHE A 85 15.05 -12.50 -1.60
CA PHE A 85 15.10 -11.45 -0.58
C PHE A 85 14.82 -12.04 0.80
N VAL A 86 15.52 -11.51 1.81
CA VAL A 86 15.26 -11.83 3.23
C VAL A 86 14.72 -10.59 3.92
N TYR A 87 13.61 -10.77 4.61
CA TYR A 87 12.93 -9.72 5.35
C TYR A 87 12.94 -10.01 6.83
N LYS A 88 13.03 -8.95 7.63
CA LYS A 88 12.71 -8.96 9.05
C LYS A 88 11.40 -8.22 9.23
N ASP A 89 10.42 -8.85 9.86
CA ASP A 89 9.13 -8.26 10.18
C ASP A 89 9.05 -7.99 11.68
N GLU A 90 8.70 -6.77 12.08
CA GLU A 90 8.37 -6.41 13.46
C GLU A 90 7.15 -5.49 13.48
N TRP A 91 6.13 -5.88 14.23
CA TRP A 91 4.86 -5.16 14.38
C TRP A 91 4.12 -4.88 13.05
N TRP A 92 4.33 -3.71 12.45
CA TRP A 92 3.71 -3.23 11.19
C TRP A 92 4.76 -2.90 10.14
N THR A 93 6.04 -3.19 10.39
CA THR A 93 7.15 -2.82 9.50
C THR A 93 7.91 -4.06 9.03
N SER A 94 8.23 -4.08 7.74
CA SER A 94 9.06 -5.10 7.11
C SER A 94 10.31 -4.44 6.52
N TRP A 95 11.50 -4.95 6.89
CA TRP A 95 12.78 -4.47 6.36
C TRP A 95 13.46 -5.54 5.53
N ILE A 96 13.99 -5.16 4.36
CA ILE A 96 14.93 -6.00 3.61
C ILE A 96 16.24 -6.04 4.39
N VAL A 97 16.62 -7.22 4.88
CA VAL A 97 17.88 -7.45 5.62
C VAL A 97 18.93 -8.17 4.79
N GLU A 98 18.53 -8.84 3.70
CA GLU A 98 19.43 -9.45 2.72
C GLU A 98 18.82 -9.36 1.31
N LYS A 99 19.66 -9.05 0.33
CA LYS A 99 19.29 -9.02 -1.10
C LYS A 99 19.97 -10.18 -1.83
N PRO A 100 19.36 -10.73 -2.89
CA PRO A 100 19.94 -11.81 -3.69
C PRO A 100 21.05 -11.35 -4.65
N PHE A 101 21.50 -10.10 -4.54
CA PHE A 101 22.54 -9.48 -5.37
C PHE A 101 23.29 -8.42 -4.57
N SER A 102 24.53 -8.15 -4.98
CA SER A 102 25.42 -7.16 -4.36
C SER A 102 26.02 -6.15 -5.35
N ASP A 103 25.72 -6.28 -6.64
CA ASP A 103 26.24 -5.40 -7.71
C ASP A 103 25.19 -5.15 -8.80
N THR A 104 25.52 -4.29 -9.77
CA THR A 104 24.63 -3.90 -10.87
C THR A 104 24.35 -5.04 -11.84
N LYS A 105 25.25 -6.00 -11.99
CA LYS A 105 25.06 -7.18 -12.83
C LYS A 105 24.01 -8.12 -12.22
N GLY A 106 24.11 -8.39 -10.92
CA GLY A 106 23.13 -9.16 -10.18
C GLY A 106 21.77 -8.46 -10.13
N LEU A 107 21.74 -7.13 -9.97
CA LEU A 107 20.50 -6.36 -10.08
C LEU A 107 19.87 -6.51 -11.48
N LYS A 108 20.65 -6.37 -12.56
CA LYS A 108 20.17 -6.59 -13.93
C LYS A 108 19.51 -7.96 -14.10
N GLU A 109 20.16 -9.02 -13.62
CA GLU A 109 19.62 -10.38 -13.67
C GLU A 109 18.32 -10.51 -12.85
N HIS A 110 18.24 -9.85 -11.70
CA HIS A 110 17.01 -9.79 -10.90
C HIS A 110 15.88 -9.09 -11.66
N ILE A 111 16.14 -7.93 -12.25
CA ILE A 111 15.14 -7.13 -12.98
C ILE A 111 14.52 -7.95 -14.12
N LEU A 112 15.36 -8.62 -14.92
CA LEU A 112 14.88 -9.44 -16.04
C LEU A 112 13.91 -10.53 -15.56
N ARG A 113 14.26 -11.26 -14.50
CA ARG A 113 13.38 -12.28 -13.89
C ARG A 113 12.11 -11.67 -13.31
N ASN A 114 12.22 -10.52 -12.63
CA ASN A 114 11.07 -9.90 -12.00
C ASN A 114 10.06 -9.39 -13.03
N ILE A 115 10.52 -8.84 -14.16
CA ILE A 115 9.64 -8.47 -15.28
C ILE A 115 8.87 -9.71 -15.76
N GLU A 116 9.54 -10.86 -15.94
CA GLU A 116 8.88 -12.10 -16.34
C GLU A 116 7.86 -12.57 -15.30
N ASP A 117 8.21 -12.54 -14.00
CA ASP A 117 7.31 -12.93 -12.91
C ASP A 117 6.03 -12.07 -12.87
N LEU A 118 6.16 -10.75 -13.09
CA LEU A 118 5.03 -9.81 -13.08
C LEU A 118 4.03 -10.09 -14.23
N GLN A 119 4.48 -10.67 -15.33
CA GLN A 119 3.61 -11.06 -16.44
C GLN A 119 2.73 -12.28 -16.10
N VAL A 120 3.11 -13.11 -15.11
CA VAL A 120 2.37 -14.32 -14.70
C VAL A 120 1.33 -14.02 -13.62
N TYR A 121 0.85 -12.78 -13.55
CA TYR A 121 -0.19 -12.33 -12.62
C TYR A 121 -1.46 -13.19 -12.66
N LYS A 122 -2.02 -13.43 -11.47
CA LYS A 122 -3.37 -13.97 -11.26
C LYS A 122 -4.25 -12.96 -10.51
N PRO A 123 -5.58 -12.96 -10.76
CA PRO A 123 -6.51 -12.06 -10.07
C PRO A 123 -6.35 -12.09 -8.55
N GLY A 124 -6.06 -10.92 -7.97
CA GLY A 124 -5.86 -10.74 -6.53
C GLY A 124 -4.42 -10.97 -6.05
N ASP A 125 -3.46 -11.28 -6.93
CA ASP A 125 -2.05 -11.21 -6.60
C ASP A 125 -1.66 -9.77 -6.26
N GLU A 126 -0.83 -9.59 -5.23
CA GLU A 126 -0.24 -8.29 -4.86
C GLU A 126 1.28 -8.40 -4.94
N PHE A 127 1.93 -7.35 -5.44
CA PHE A 127 3.39 -7.23 -5.48
C PHE A 127 3.81 -5.84 -5.04
N ASN A 128 4.72 -5.77 -4.06
CA ASN A 128 5.25 -4.51 -3.55
C ASN A 128 6.72 -4.67 -3.09
N TYR A 129 7.24 -3.68 -2.38
CA TYR A 129 8.63 -3.71 -1.87
C TYR A 129 8.91 -4.90 -0.95
N ALA A 130 7.89 -5.46 -0.29
CA ALA A 130 7.97 -6.64 0.58
C ALA A 130 7.86 -7.98 -0.16
N GLY A 131 7.63 -7.97 -1.48
CA GLY A 131 7.50 -9.15 -2.33
C GLY A 131 6.07 -9.45 -2.75
N TRP A 132 5.77 -10.74 -2.98
CA TRP A 132 4.46 -11.27 -3.40
C TRP A 132 3.52 -11.47 -2.20
N VAL A 133 3.37 -10.39 -1.44
CA VAL A 133 2.55 -10.30 -0.24
C VAL A 133 1.64 -9.10 -0.40
N ASN A 134 0.55 -9.06 0.35
CA ASN A 134 -0.17 -7.80 0.47
C ASN A 134 0.73 -6.74 1.15
N LEU A 135 0.33 -5.47 1.13
CA LEU A 135 1.14 -4.38 1.68
C LEU A 135 1.57 -4.58 3.15
N TRP A 136 0.88 -5.46 3.87
CA TRP A 136 1.05 -5.72 5.29
C TRP A 136 1.54 -7.15 5.58
N GLY A 137 2.21 -7.78 4.61
CA GLY A 137 2.94 -9.04 4.80
C GLY A 137 2.07 -10.31 4.86
N THR A 138 0.78 -10.21 4.60
CA THR A 138 -0.17 -11.32 4.76
C THR A 138 -0.98 -11.57 3.49
N SER A 139 -0.36 -12.15 2.45
CA SER A 139 -1.16 -12.80 1.38
C SER A 139 -2.01 -13.97 1.92
N ALA A 140 -1.78 -14.39 3.17
CA ALA A 140 -2.63 -15.25 3.96
C ALA A 140 -3.54 -14.43 4.91
N GLY A 141 -4.86 -14.55 4.81
CA GLY A 141 -5.80 -14.09 5.82
C GLY A 141 -5.49 -14.64 7.22
N GLU A 142 -6.25 -14.16 8.21
CA GLU A 142 -6.19 -14.66 9.59
C GLU A 142 -6.26 -16.20 9.59
N GLY A 143 -5.17 -16.87 10.00
CA GLY A 143 -5.07 -18.34 10.00
C GLY A 143 -4.25 -18.99 8.87
N GLY A 144 -3.58 -18.22 7.99
CA GLY A 144 -2.60 -18.79 7.06
C GLY A 144 -3.12 -19.17 5.67
N SER A 145 -4.40 -18.90 5.37
CA SER A 145 -5.03 -19.18 4.07
C SER A 145 -5.19 -17.91 3.24
N PHE A 146 -4.95 -17.96 1.92
CA PHE A 146 -5.22 -16.83 1.02
C PHE A 146 -6.64 -16.26 1.20
N GLU A 147 -6.75 -14.96 1.49
CA GLU A 147 -8.02 -14.21 1.54
C GLU A 147 -8.03 -13.24 0.35
N HIS A 148 -9.00 -13.38 -0.55
CA HIS A 148 -9.10 -12.51 -1.71
C HIS A 148 -9.32 -11.04 -1.25
N PRO A 149 -8.67 -10.02 -1.87
CA PRO A 149 -8.73 -8.63 -1.40
C PRO A 149 -10.15 -8.09 -1.19
N LYS A 150 -11.10 -8.41 -2.08
CA LYS A 150 -12.52 -8.01 -1.94
C LYS A 150 -13.21 -8.62 -0.71
N GLU A 151 -12.85 -9.83 -0.29
CA GLU A 151 -13.46 -10.48 0.87
C GLU A 151 -12.90 -9.88 2.17
N ARG A 152 -11.57 -9.66 2.21
CA ARG A 152 -10.93 -8.87 3.28
C ARG A 152 -11.58 -7.49 3.40
N PHE A 153 -11.79 -6.81 2.27
CA PHE A 153 -12.45 -5.51 2.23
C PHE A 153 -13.81 -5.54 2.92
N LYS A 154 -14.71 -6.46 2.51
CA LYS A 154 -16.06 -6.57 3.07
C LYS A 154 -16.05 -6.82 4.57
N ARG A 155 -15.20 -7.74 5.04
CA ARG A 155 -15.05 -8.09 6.46
C ARG A 155 -14.60 -6.90 7.32
N LEU A 156 -13.63 -6.13 6.85
CA LEU A 156 -13.15 -4.94 7.56
C LEU A 156 -14.14 -3.78 7.47
N GLN A 157 -14.77 -3.58 6.30
CA GLN A 157 -15.78 -2.55 6.08
C GLN A 157 -17.00 -2.74 6.98
N GLU A 158 -17.41 -3.98 7.25
CA GLU A 158 -18.47 -4.30 8.22
C GLU A 158 -18.13 -3.80 9.62
N LYS A 159 -16.87 -3.95 10.06
CA LYS A 159 -16.41 -3.45 11.38
C LYS A 159 -16.27 -1.92 11.42
N LEU A 160 -15.96 -1.30 10.29
CA LEU A 160 -15.78 0.15 10.16
C LEU A 160 -17.10 0.94 10.12
N GLY A 161 -18.22 0.29 9.77
CA GLY A 161 -19.53 0.93 9.69
C GLY A 161 -19.58 1.98 8.57
N ASP A 162 -19.87 3.23 8.94
CA ASP A 162 -20.03 4.35 7.97
C ASP A 162 -18.70 4.84 7.39
N VAL A 163 -17.55 4.49 7.97
CA VAL A 163 -16.23 4.90 7.47
C VAL A 163 -15.93 4.21 6.15
N VAL A 164 -15.57 4.97 5.12
CA VAL A 164 -15.21 4.42 3.81
C VAL A 164 -13.76 3.96 3.81
N MET A 165 -13.52 2.67 3.67
CA MET A 165 -12.19 2.15 3.40
C MET A 165 -11.86 2.26 1.91
N PHE A 166 -10.61 2.54 1.56
CA PHE A 166 -10.16 2.45 0.17
C PHE A 166 -10.06 0.98 -0.24
N ILE A 167 -10.52 0.63 -1.44
CA ILE A 167 -10.54 -0.78 -1.84
C ILE A 167 -9.14 -1.34 -2.14
N ALA A 168 -8.24 -0.45 -2.53
CA ALA A 168 -6.87 -0.79 -2.89
C ALA A 168 -5.93 0.38 -2.59
N GLN A 169 -4.72 0.01 -2.19
CA GLN A 169 -3.55 0.88 -2.22
C GLN A 169 -2.62 0.33 -3.31
N SER A 170 -2.13 1.20 -4.18
CA SER A 170 -1.38 0.81 -5.37
C SER A 170 -0.05 1.56 -5.45
N PRO A 171 1.10 0.86 -5.26
CA PRO A 171 2.41 1.44 -5.45
C PRO A 171 2.73 1.60 -6.94
N ILE A 172 2.99 2.82 -7.41
CA ILE A 172 3.19 3.11 -8.85
C ILE A 172 4.55 2.60 -9.37
N GLY A 173 5.40 2.07 -8.48
CA GLY A 173 6.49 1.17 -8.83
C GLY A 173 7.89 1.73 -8.68
N LEU A 174 8.08 3.06 -8.72
CA LEU A 174 9.39 3.66 -8.49
C LEU A 174 9.91 3.38 -7.08
N ASP A 175 9.04 3.50 -6.08
CA ASP A 175 9.31 3.17 -4.69
C ASP A 175 9.56 1.68 -4.46
N VAL A 176 8.79 0.81 -5.12
CA VAL A 176 9.06 -0.64 -5.11
C VAL A 176 10.45 -0.94 -5.66
N ALA A 177 10.81 -0.35 -6.80
CA ALA A 177 12.08 -0.59 -7.46
C ALA A 177 13.27 -0.12 -6.62
N TYR A 178 13.29 1.14 -6.14
CA TYR A 178 14.43 1.64 -5.37
C TYR A 178 14.51 1.00 -3.99
N ASN A 179 13.40 0.61 -3.35
CA ASN A 179 13.45 -0.09 -2.05
C ASN A 179 14.10 -1.46 -2.21
N ARG A 180 13.70 -2.21 -3.24
CA ARG A 180 14.23 -3.56 -3.51
C ARG A 180 15.69 -3.53 -3.99
N ALA A 181 16.03 -2.62 -4.90
CA ALA A 181 17.41 -2.46 -5.35
C ALA A 181 18.31 -1.85 -4.24
N GLY A 182 17.74 -0.97 -3.41
CA GLY A 182 18.46 -0.01 -2.58
C GLY A 182 19.01 1.16 -3.39
N TRP A 183 19.19 2.30 -2.74
CA TRP A 183 19.58 3.56 -3.38
C TRP A 183 20.83 3.48 -4.25
N GLU A 184 21.89 2.84 -3.74
CA GLU A 184 23.17 2.76 -4.45
C GLU A 184 23.06 1.96 -5.75
N LEU A 185 22.54 0.74 -5.68
CA LEU A 185 22.40 -0.12 -6.86
C LEU A 185 21.31 0.37 -7.82
N PHE A 186 20.23 0.98 -7.32
CA PHE A 186 19.25 1.64 -8.19
C PHE A 186 19.91 2.77 -8.99
N SER A 187 20.71 3.62 -8.34
CA SER A 187 21.39 4.75 -8.98
C SER A 187 22.40 4.29 -10.03
N TYR A 188 23.28 3.34 -9.68
CA TYR A 188 24.25 2.80 -10.64
C TYR A 188 23.57 2.00 -11.75
N GLY A 189 22.55 1.22 -11.41
CA GLY A 189 21.74 0.48 -12.39
C GLY A 189 21.04 1.40 -13.39
N TYR A 190 20.55 2.57 -12.98
CA TYR A 190 19.96 3.55 -13.88
C TYR A 190 20.97 4.21 -14.81
N VAL A 191 22.23 4.37 -14.38
CA VAL A 191 23.31 4.87 -15.24
C VAL A 191 23.77 3.80 -16.24
N GLU A 192 23.94 2.55 -15.80
CA GLU A 192 24.45 1.46 -16.63
C GLU A 192 23.38 0.84 -17.57
N TYR A 193 22.14 0.72 -17.10
CA TYR A 193 21.04 0.05 -17.79
C TYR A 193 19.74 0.89 -17.77
N PRO A 194 19.75 2.16 -18.23
CA PRO A 194 18.60 3.07 -18.13
C PRO A 194 17.33 2.48 -18.77
N ASP A 195 17.44 1.89 -19.95
CA ASP A 195 16.30 1.29 -20.66
C ASP A 195 15.73 0.07 -19.93
N LEU A 196 16.57 -0.68 -19.21
CA LEU A 196 16.12 -1.83 -18.45
C LEU A 196 15.40 -1.40 -17.17
N ILE A 197 15.89 -0.37 -16.48
CA ILE A 197 15.18 0.20 -15.33
C ILE A 197 13.84 0.77 -15.77
N HIS A 198 13.79 1.50 -16.89
CA HIS A 198 12.53 2.00 -17.43
C HIS A 198 11.53 0.87 -17.69
N LYS A 199 11.96 -0.23 -18.35
CA LYS A 199 11.12 -1.42 -18.56
C LYS A 199 10.67 -2.08 -17.27
N TRP A 200 11.50 -2.05 -16.23
CA TRP A 200 11.15 -2.57 -14.92
C TRP A 200 10.03 -1.76 -14.26
N LEU A 201 10.18 -0.44 -14.27
CA LEU A 201 9.16 0.47 -13.73
C LEU A 201 7.83 0.32 -14.48
N GLN A 202 7.87 0.25 -15.82
CA GLN A 202 6.68 0.00 -16.62
C GLN A 202 6.04 -1.35 -16.27
N ALA A 203 6.82 -2.43 -16.12
CA ALA A 203 6.27 -3.74 -15.78
C ALA A 203 5.58 -3.75 -14.40
N ILE A 204 6.08 -3.00 -13.43
CA ILE A 204 5.44 -2.86 -12.12
C ILE A 204 4.14 -2.03 -12.25
N ALA A 205 4.16 -0.94 -13.01
CA ALA A 205 2.98 -0.12 -13.25
C ALA A 205 1.87 -0.90 -13.97
N ASP A 206 2.20 -1.63 -15.03
CA ASP A 206 1.25 -2.47 -15.80
C ASP A 206 0.62 -3.56 -14.92
N PHE A 207 1.43 -4.17 -14.04
CA PHE A 207 0.95 -5.13 -13.05
C PHE A 207 -0.10 -4.49 -12.12
N GLU A 208 0.19 -3.30 -11.59
CA GLU A 208 -0.69 -2.60 -10.67
C GLU A 208 -1.96 -2.09 -11.33
N GLU A 209 -1.89 -1.58 -12.56
CA GLU A 209 -3.07 -1.21 -13.35
C GLU A 209 -4.01 -2.41 -13.52
N LYS A 210 -3.47 -3.56 -13.93
CA LYS A 210 -4.23 -4.81 -14.08
C LYS A 210 -4.87 -5.23 -12.75
N ARG A 211 -4.12 -5.17 -11.66
CA ARG A 211 -4.60 -5.51 -10.32
C ARG A 211 -5.75 -4.59 -9.89
N ILE A 212 -5.60 -3.27 -10.07
CA ILE A 212 -6.65 -2.30 -9.76
C ILE A 212 -7.91 -2.62 -10.56
N HIS A 213 -7.82 -2.91 -11.86
CA HIS A 213 -9.00 -3.25 -12.66
C HIS A 213 -9.73 -4.51 -12.18
N ASP A 214 -9.02 -5.49 -11.63
CA ASP A 214 -9.64 -6.71 -11.10
C ASP A 214 -10.34 -6.47 -9.75
N ILE A 215 -9.73 -5.63 -8.88
CA ILE A 215 -10.22 -5.45 -7.50
C ILE A 215 -11.10 -4.22 -7.31
N ALA A 216 -10.97 -3.18 -8.14
CA ALA A 216 -11.75 -1.96 -8.00
C ALA A 216 -13.24 -2.23 -8.26
N ASP A 217 -14.06 -1.68 -7.38
CA ASP A 217 -15.51 -1.79 -7.44
C ASP A 217 -16.09 -0.54 -6.80
N SER A 218 -16.62 0.36 -7.64
CA SER A 218 -17.24 1.60 -7.18
C SER A 218 -18.45 1.37 -6.27
N GLY A 219 -19.10 0.20 -6.35
CA GLY A 219 -20.15 -0.21 -5.41
C GLY A 219 -19.59 -0.45 -4.00
N LEU A 220 -18.37 -0.98 -3.88
CA LEU A 220 -17.70 -1.21 -2.61
C LEU A 220 -17.02 0.05 -2.06
N SER A 221 -16.20 0.72 -2.86
CA SER A 221 -15.50 1.94 -2.46
C SER A 221 -15.39 2.91 -3.64
N PRO A 222 -15.66 4.22 -3.44
CA PRO A 222 -15.46 5.23 -4.47
C PRO A 222 -13.98 5.56 -4.71
N LEU A 223 -13.04 4.96 -3.96
CA LEU A 223 -11.65 5.37 -3.90
C LEU A 223 -10.66 4.20 -4.03
N VAL A 224 -9.63 4.44 -4.82
CA VAL A 224 -8.36 3.71 -4.85
C VAL A 224 -7.27 4.73 -4.54
N LEU A 225 -6.32 4.36 -3.67
CA LEU A 225 -5.16 5.19 -3.39
C LEU A 225 -3.98 4.71 -4.24
N SER A 226 -3.49 5.59 -5.08
CA SER A 226 -2.22 5.40 -5.80
C SER A 226 -1.15 6.23 -5.10
N TYR A 227 0.00 5.64 -4.81
CA TYR A 227 1.05 6.31 -4.04
C TYR A 227 2.45 5.96 -4.57
N CYS A 228 3.41 6.82 -4.23
CA CYS A 228 4.82 6.58 -4.47
C CYS A 228 5.63 7.51 -3.55
N ASP A 229 6.52 6.93 -2.74
CA ASP A 229 7.38 7.71 -1.84
C ASP A 229 8.50 8.39 -2.63
N ILE A 230 8.37 9.70 -2.87
CA ILE A 230 9.31 10.47 -3.71
C ILE A 230 9.85 11.73 -3.04
N ALA A 231 9.49 11.98 -1.79
CA ALA A 231 9.83 13.20 -1.09
C ALA A 231 10.30 12.93 0.35
N TRP A 232 11.11 13.85 0.86
CA TRP A 232 11.53 13.92 2.25
C TRP A 232 11.31 15.34 2.78
N ASN A 233 11.58 15.58 4.06
CA ASN A 233 11.37 16.85 4.76
C ASN A 233 11.98 18.10 4.08
N LYS A 234 12.90 17.94 3.13
CA LYS A 234 13.59 19.03 2.42
C LYS A 234 13.29 19.12 0.92
N GLY A 235 12.38 18.30 0.40
CA GLY A 235 12.01 18.29 -1.01
C GLY A 235 12.00 16.90 -1.65
N LEU A 236 11.99 16.86 -2.97
CA LEU A 236 11.97 15.62 -3.75
C LEU A 236 13.29 14.85 -3.62
N ILE A 237 13.20 13.54 -3.55
CA ILE A 237 14.35 12.62 -3.56
C ILE A 237 14.93 12.52 -4.97
N PHE A 238 14.07 12.59 -5.99
CA PHE A 238 14.44 12.59 -7.40
C PHE A 238 14.25 13.97 -8.03
N SER A 239 15.04 14.28 -9.06
CA SER A 239 14.90 15.55 -9.77
C SER A 239 13.53 15.63 -10.47
N PRO A 240 12.95 16.84 -10.63
CA PRO A 240 11.71 17.00 -11.41
C PRO A 240 11.82 16.48 -12.86
N GLU A 241 13.01 16.52 -13.46
CA GLU A 241 13.26 15.96 -14.78
C GLU A 241 13.13 14.43 -14.79
N PHE A 242 13.77 13.76 -13.82
CA PHE A 242 13.65 12.31 -13.66
C PHE A 242 12.20 11.89 -13.46
N LEU A 243 11.47 12.55 -12.55
CA LEU A 243 10.08 12.19 -12.27
C LEU A 243 9.17 12.36 -13.49
N ARG A 244 9.35 13.42 -14.28
CA ARG A 244 8.58 13.61 -15.53
C ARG A 244 8.82 12.51 -16.55
N LYS A 245 10.00 11.90 -16.53
CA LYS A 245 10.38 10.82 -17.45
C LYS A 245 9.97 9.44 -16.92
N GLU A 246 10.22 9.16 -15.65
CA GLU A 246 10.19 7.78 -15.10
C GLU A 246 9.05 7.53 -14.10
N LEU A 247 8.23 8.53 -13.77
CA LEU A 247 7.09 8.34 -12.87
C LEU A 247 5.79 8.87 -13.46
N ILE A 248 5.78 10.14 -13.87
CA ILE A 248 4.56 10.82 -14.33
C ILE A 248 3.86 10.12 -15.50
N PRO A 249 4.55 9.48 -16.47
CA PRO A 249 3.85 8.71 -17.50
C PRO A 249 3.00 7.58 -16.93
N PHE A 250 3.52 6.84 -15.94
CA PHE A 250 2.84 5.71 -15.30
C PHE A 250 1.70 6.16 -14.39
N VAL A 251 1.82 7.33 -13.75
CA VAL A 251 0.73 7.94 -12.95
C VAL A 251 -0.48 8.33 -13.82
N LYS A 252 -0.26 8.61 -15.11
CA LYS A 252 -1.29 9.10 -16.04
C LYS A 252 -2.01 8.00 -16.81
N GLN A 253 -1.44 6.79 -16.80
CA GLN A 253 -2.05 5.58 -17.36
C GLN A 253 -3.37 5.32 -16.63
#